data_AF-A0A932LE86-F1
#
_entry.id   AF-A0A932LE86-F1
#
_cell.length_a   1.000
_cell.length_b   1.000
_cell.length_c   1.000
_cell.angle_alpha   90.00
_cell.angle_beta   90.00
_cell.angle_gamma   90.00
#
_symmetry.space_group_name_H-M   'P 1'
#
loop_
_entity.id
_entity.type
_entity.pdbx_description
1 polymer ?
#
loop_
_entity_poly.entity_id
_entity_poly.type
_entity_poly.pdbx_seq_one_letter_code
_entity_poly.pdbx_strand_id
1 'polypeptide(L)' 'MRVSELKGYRDGDYEIHDVFCFRQTGVDSTGAAQGSFWATGYQPSCLARLKTAGFELDPSLFEERELKAGANGTAPRKNW' A
#
# COMPACT_ATOMS: atom_id res chain seq x y z
N MET A 1 6.03 -3.33 6.58
CA MET A 1 4.93 -4.01 5.85
C MET A 1 4.94 -3.58 4.40
N ARG A 2 4.53 -4.45 3.47
CA ARG A 2 4.44 -4.17 2.03
C ARG A 2 3.14 -4.72 1.46
N VAL A 3 2.62 -4.05 0.44
CA VAL A 3 1.55 -4.52 -0.43
C VAL A 3 2.16 -4.60 -1.82
N SER A 4 2.13 -5.77 -2.43
CA SER A 4 2.90 -6.05 -3.65
C SER A 4 2.03 -6.78 -4.67
N GLU A 5 2.28 -6.54 -5.96
CA GLU A 5 1.70 -7.31 -7.05
C GLU A 5 2.62 -8.49 -7.38
N LEU A 6 2.06 -9.70 -7.34
CA LEU A 6 2.68 -10.87 -7.95
C LEU A 6 2.30 -10.88 -9.44
N LYS A 7 3.24 -10.54 -10.30
CA LYS A 7 3.00 -10.41 -11.74
C LYS A 7 3.16 -11.74 -12.48
N GLY A 8 4.03 -12.61 -11.98
CA GLY A 8 4.25 -13.91 -12.59
C GLY A 8 5.32 -14.73 -11.89
N TYR A 9 5.61 -15.88 -12.49
CA TYR A 9 6.65 -16.80 -12.06
C TYR A 9 7.40 -17.28 -13.32
N ARG A 10 8.71 -17.09 -13.36
CA ARG A 10 9.55 -17.46 -14.51
C ARG A 10 10.89 -17.98 -14.02
N ASP A 11 11.37 -19.07 -14.60
CA ASP A 11 12.69 -19.66 -14.35
C ASP A 11 13.00 -19.99 -12.88
N GLY A 12 11.98 -20.26 -12.07
CA GLY A 12 12.17 -20.52 -10.64
C GLY A 12 11.92 -19.33 -9.72
N ASP A 13 11.76 -18.13 -10.29
CA ASP A 13 11.64 -16.89 -9.53
C ASP A 13 10.28 -16.22 -9.72
N TYR A 14 9.78 -15.62 -8.64
CA TYR A 14 8.58 -14.79 -8.68
C TYR A 14 8.92 -13.35 -9.10
N GLU A 15 8.21 -12.83 -10.10
CA GLU A 15 8.25 -11.40 -10.42
C GLU A 15 7.25 -10.67 -9.51
N ILE A 16 7.77 -10.02 -8.47
CA ILE A 16 6.98 -9.28 -7.47
C ILE A 16 7.40 -7.82 -7.48
N HIS A 17 6.41 -6.92 -7.53
CA HIS A 17 6.61 -5.47 -7.49
C HIS A 17 5.87 -4.86 -6.30
N ASP A 18 6.57 -4.12 -5.45
CA ASP A 18 5.96 -3.43 -4.31
C ASP A 18 5.11 -2.24 -4.81
N VAL A 19 3.84 -2.21 -4.42
CA VAL A 19 2.88 -1.14 -4.75
C VAL A 19 2.85 -0.09 -3.65
N PHE A 20 2.77 -0.55 -2.40
CA PHE A 20 2.81 0.29 -1.21
C PHE A 20 3.77 -0.29 -0.18
N CYS A 21 4.50 0.58 0.53
CA CYS A 21 5.40 0.16 1.60
C CYS A 21 5.21 1.03 2.84
N PHE A 22 5.18 0.39 4.01
CA PHE A 22 5.26 1.09 5.29
C PHE A 22 6.73 1.37 5.61
N ARG A 23 7.06 2.65 5.80
CA ARG A 23 8.38 3.10 6.25
C ARG A 23 8.29 3.43 7.74
N GLN A 24 8.85 2.55 8.56
CA GLN A 24 8.95 2.76 9.99
C GLN A 24 10.04 3.79 10.29
N THR A 25 9.69 4.81 11.07
CA THR A 25 10.60 5.88 11.52
C THR A 25 10.97 5.73 12.99
N GLY A 26 10.24 4.91 13.75
CA GLY A 26 10.55 4.65 15.14
C GLY A 26 9.57 3.67 15.78
N VAL A 27 9.62 3.65 17.11
CA VAL A 27 8.69 2.93 17.99
C VAL A 27 8.38 3.86 19.15
N ASP A 28 7.12 3.95 19.56
CA ASP A 28 6.75 4.78 20.71
C ASP A 28 6.96 4.06 22.06
N SER A 29 6.64 4.75 23.15
CA SER A 29 6.81 4.25 24.52
C SER A 29 5.95 3.03 24.86
N THR A 30 4.94 2.72 24.06
CA THR A 30 4.07 1.54 24.21
C THR A 30 4.54 0.35 23.38
N GLY A 31 5.60 0.52 22.57
CA GLY A 31 6.09 -0.49 21.65
C GLY A 31 5.40 -0.49 20.29
N ALA A 32 4.56 0.50 19.99
CA ALA A 32 3.88 0.58 18.69
C ALA A 32 4.79 1.24 17.64
N ALA A 33 4.84 0.64 16.44
CA ALA A 33 5.63 1.15 15.33
C ALA A 33 5.10 2.50 14.85
N GLN A 34 6.01 3.47 14.72
CA GLN A 34 5.73 4.80 14.19
C GLN A 34 6.25 4.89 12.76
N GLY A 35 5.49 5.51 11.86
CA GLY A 35 5.84 5.63 10.45
C GLY A 35 4.63 5.88 9.56
N SER A 36 4.85 5.84 8.24
CA SER A 36 3.83 6.12 7.23
C SER A 36 3.87 5.12 6.09
N PHE A 37 2.74 4.93 5.41
CA PHE A 37 2.73 4.24 4.12
C PHE A 37 3.22 5.16 3.01
N TRP A 38 3.81 4.57 1.99
CA TRP A 38 4.33 5.22 0.79
C TRP A 38 3.83 4.45 -0.43
N ALA A 39 3.34 5.19 -1.42
CA ALA A 39 3.18 4.67 -2.78
C ALA A 39 4.55 4.65 -3.46
N THR A 40 4.89 3.54 -4.09
CA THR A 40 6.21 3.32 -4.68
C THR A 40 6.37 3.96 -6.06
N GLY A 41 5.30 4.49 -6.67
CA GLY A 41 5.28 4.88 -8.08
C GLY A 41 4.96 3.74 -9.04
N TYR A 42 4.90 2.49 -8.56
CA TYR A 42 4.58 1.35 -9.41
C TYR A 42 3.09 1.32 -9.76
N GLN A 43 2.80 1.35 -11.07
CA GLN A 43 1.44 1.20 -11.61
C GLN A 43 1.14 -0.29 -11.86
N PRO A 44 0.25 -0.93 -11.07
CA PRO A 44 0.02 -2.37 -11.17
C PRO A 44 -0.63 -2.79 -12.48
N SER A 45 -0.21 -3.93 -13.03
CA SER A 45 -0.78 -4.48 -14.26
C SER A 45 -2.21 -4.99 -14.05
N CYS A 46 -2.54 -5.44 -12.84
CA CYS A 46 -3.87 -5.89 -12.46
C CYS A 46 -4.94 -4.80 -12.48
N LEU A 47 -4.58 -3.51 -12.58
CA LEU A 47 -5.55 -2.42 -12.71
C LEU A 47 -6.48 -2.59 -13.91
N ALA A 48 -5.98 -3.12 -15.03
CA ALA A 48 -6.81 -3.41 -16.19
C ALA A 48 -7.91 -4.42 -15.85
N ARG A 49 -7.58 -5.47 -15.09
CA ARG A 49 -8.55 -6.48 -14.64
C ARG A 49 -9.55 -5.91 -13.65
N LEU A 50 -9.11 -5.07 -12.72
CA LEU A 50 -9.99 -4.37 -11.79
C LEU A 50 -10.99 -3.47 -12.53
N LYS A 51 -10.52 -2.71 -13.53
CA LYS A 51 -11.38 -1.88 -14.38
C LYS A 51 -12.41 -2.71 -15.14
N THR A 52 -12.03 -3.83 -15.75
CA THR A 52 -12.97 -4.75 -16.40
C THR A 52 -14.00 -5.33 -15.42
N ALA A 53 -13.64 -5.50 -14.14
CA ALA A 53 -14.54 -5.94 -13.08
C ALA A 53 -15.43 -4.80 -12.51
N GLY A 54 -15.36 -3.59 -13.06
CA GLY A 54 -16.15 -2.43 -12.62
C GLY A 54 -15.50 -1.59 -11.51
N PHE A 55 -14.26 -1.88 -11.13
CA PHE A 55 -13.49 -1.11 -10.16
C PHE A 55 -12.49 -0.20 -10.87
N GLU A 56 -12.88 1.07 -11.07
CA GLU A 56 -11.97 2.09 -11.57
C GLU A 56 -11.32 2.83 -10.41
N LEU A 57 -9.99 2.79 -10.36
CA LEU A 57 -9.18 3.46 -9.35
C LEU A 57 -8.53 4.70 -9.96
N ASP A 58 -8.43 5.77 -9.16
CA ASP A 58 -7.72 6.97 -9.54
C ASP A 58 -6.22 6.66 -9.69
N PRO A 59 -5.59 6.90 -10.87
CA PRO A 59 -4.16 6.67 -11.09
C PRO A 59 -3.27 7.40 -10.09
N SER A 60 -3.71 8.56 -9.59
CA SER A 60 -2.96 9.32 -8.58
C SER A 60 -2.74 8.52 -7.30
N LEU A 61 -3.52 7.46 -7.03
CA LEU A 61 -3.31 6.57 -5.90
C LEU A 61 -1.89 5.97 -5.88
N PHE A 62 -1.32 5.71 -7.06
CA PHE A 62 -0.04 5.02 -7.22
C PHE A 62 1.16 5.96 -7.46
N GLU A 63 0.93 7.27 -7.62
CA GLU A 63 2.01 8.26 -7.74
C GLU A 63 2.95 8.21 -6.54
N GLU A 64 4.26 8.27 -6.79
CA GLU A 64 5.27 8.15 -5.74
C GLU A 64 5.15 9.28 -4.71
N ARG A 65 4.73 8.94 -3.48
CA ARG A 65 4.60 9.87 -2.36
C ARG A 65 4.36 9.16 -1.04
N GLU A 66 4.51 9.91 0.05
CA GLU A 66 3.97 9.54 1.34
C GLU A 66 2.43 9.57 1.32
N LEU A 67 1.81 8.48 1.73
CA LEU A 67 0.36 8.37 1.87
C LEU A 67 -0.04 8.89 3.24
N LYS A 68 -0.78 10.00 3.25
CA LYS A 68 -1.42 10.49 4.47
C LYS A 68 -2.66 9.66 4.74
N ALA A 69 -2.82 9.20 5.98
CA ALA A 69 -4.11 8.67 6.41
C ALA A 69 -5.16 9.77 6.21
N GLY A 70 -6.28 9.45 5.56
CA GLY A 70 -7.40 10.37 5.47
C GLY A 70 -7.84 10.80 6.87
N ALA A 71 -8.36 12.02 7.01
CA ALA A 71 -8.73 12.66 8.28
C ALA A 71 -9.75 11.89 9.17
N ASN A 72 -10.16 10.68 8.80
CA ASN A 72 -11.06 9.80 9.56
C ASN A 72 -10.34 8.82 10.50
N GLY A 73 -9.02 8.91 10.67
CA GLY A 73 -8.24 7.98 11.50
C GLY A 73 -8.26 8.23 13.02
N THR A 74 -8.84 9.33 13.52
CA THR A 74 -8.77 9.71 14.94
C THR A 74 -10.04 9.42 15.73
N ALA A 75 -10.96 8.59 15.23
CA ALA A 75 -12.00 8.06 16.12
C ALA A 75 -11.30 7.09 17.11
N PRO A 76 -11.31 7.36 18.42
CA PRO A 76 -10.72 6.43 19.39
C PRO A 76 -11.39 5.07 19.18
N ARG A 77 -10.59 4.02 19.07
CA ARG A 77 -11.10 2.64 19.06
C ARG A 77 -11.90 2.47 20.35
N LYS A 78 -13.24 2.47 20.24
CA LYS A 78 -14.09 2.14 21.38
C LYS A 78 -13.87 0.67 21.67
N ASN A 79 -13.26 0.41 22.83
CA ASN A 79 -13.17 -0.92 23.40
C ASN A 79 -14.56 -1.26 23.95
N TRP A 80 -15.32 -2.00 23.16
CA TRP A 80 -16.44 -2.82 23.58
C TRP A 80 -16.39 -4.08 22.72
#